data_AF-A0A5C1HY79-F1
#
_entry.id   AF-A0A5C1HY79-F1
#
_cell.length_a   1.000
_cell.length_b   1.000
_cell.length_c   1.000
_cell.angle_alpha   90.00
_cell.angle_beta   90.00
_cell.angle_gamma   90.00
#
_symmetry.space_group_name_H-M   'P 1'
#
loop_
_entity.id
_entity.type
_entity.pdbx_description
1 polymer ?
#
loop_
_entity_poly.entity_id
_entity_poly.type
_entity_poly.pdbx_seq_one_letter_code
_entity_poly.pdbx_strand_id
1 'polypeptide(L)' 'MTKHLIKLLIALLICSLTSACVHVREYQKNKLNDAEMALANRKAERNELNFQSYREGASGANAGKTGGGCGCN' A
#
# COMPACT_ATOMS: atom_id res chain seq x y z
N MET A 1 -28.09 1.19 -32.98
CA MET A 1 -28.29 2.05 -31.79
C MET A 1 -27.85 1.40 -30.48
N THR A 2 -28.24 0.15 -30.20
CA THR A 2 -27.87 -0.59 -28.97
C THR A 2 -26.36 -0.68 -28.68
N LYS A 3 -25.52 -0.89 -29.70
CA LYS A 3 -24.05 -0.94 -29.53
C LYS A 3 -23.42 0.38 -29.05
N HIS A 4 -24.00 1.53 -29.43
CA HIS A 4 -23.52 2.84 -28.96
C HIS A 4 -23.98 3.12 -27.53
N LEU A 5 -25.18 2.66 -27.16
CA LEU A 5 -25.69 2.75 -25.78
C LEU A 5 -24.82 1.94 -24.81
N ILE A 6 -24.40 0.72 -25.19
CA ILE A 6 -23.49 -0.11 -24.39
C ILE A 6 -22.13 0.58 -24.21
N LYS A 7 -21.57 1.18 -25.27
CA LYS A 7 -20.30 1.93 -25.18
C LYS A 7 -20.40 3.13 -24.23
N LEU A 8 -21.52 3.85 -24.27
CA LEU A 8 -21.77 4.98 -23.36
C LEU A 8 -21.90 4.54 -21.90
N LEU A 9 -22.59 3.43 -21.65
CA LEU A 9 -22.71 2.86 -20.30
C LEU A 9 -21.35 2.42 -19.73
N ILE A 10 -20.50 1.79 -20.55
CA ILE A 10 -19.15 1.40 -20.13
C ILE A 10 -18.30 2.63 -19.83
N ALA A 11 -18.36 3.67 -20.66
CA ALA A 11 -17.63 4.92 -20.43
C ALA A 11 -18.08 5.61 -19.13
N LEU A 12 -19.38 5.62 -18.84
CA LEU A 12 -19.93 6.17 -17.60
C LEU A 12 -19.44 5.41 -16.37
N LEU A 13 -19.41 4.07 -16.44
CA LEU A 13 -18.93 3.20 -15.36
C LEU A 13 -17.43 3.42 -15.06
N ILE A 14 -16.61 3.60 -16.09
CA ILE A 14 -15.17 3.86 -15.90
C ILE A 14 -14.96 5.23 -15.26
N CYS A 15 -15.73 6.23 -15.66
CA CYS A 15 -15.64 7.59 -15.12
C CYS A 15 -16.02 7.67 -13.63
N SER A 16 -17.01 6.87 -13.19
CA SER A 16 -17.39 6.84 -11.77
C SER A 16 -16.31 6.20 -10.88
N LEU A 17 -15.59 5.18 -11.37
CA LEU A 17 -14.54 4.48 -10.63
C LEU A 17 -13.31 5.35 -10.34
N THR A 18 -13.00 6.33 -11.18
CA THR A 18 -11.82 7.19 -11.02
C THR A 18 -12.08 8.46 -10.19
N SER A 19 -13.34 8.72 -9.83
CA SER A 19 -13.76 9.95 -9.13
C SER A 19 -13.38 10.01 -7.63
N ALA A 20 -12.93 8.91 -7.03
CA ALA A 20 -12.63 8.82 -5.61
C ALA A 20 -11.26 9.40 -5.21
N CYS A 21 -10.38 9.72 -6.17
CA CYS A 21 -9.04 10.24 -5.90
C CYS A 21 -9.11 11.73 -5.51
N VAL A 22 -8.76 12.06 -4.26
CA VAL A 22 -8.74 13.44 -3.74
C VAL A 22 -7.33 13.83 -3.32
N HIS A 23 -6.93 15.05 -3.65
CA HIS A 23 -5.66 15.61 -3.20
C HIS A 23 -5.71 15.91 -1.70
N VAL A 24 -4.91 15.19 -0.91
CA VAL A 24 -4.81 15.40 0.54
C VAL A 24 -3.91 16.60 0.83
N ARG A 25 -4.35 17.50 1.72
CA ARG A 25 -3.56 18.66 2.13
C ARG A 25 -2.36 18.21 2.96
N GLU A 26 -1.22 18.90 2.83
CA GLU A 26 0.05 18.48 3.45
C GLU A 26 -0.06 18.17 4.94
N TYR A 27 -0.79 18.98 5.71
CA TYR A 27 -0.98 18.78 7.15
C TYR A 27 -1.83 17.54 7.50
N GLN A 28 -2.68 17.07 6.59
CA GLN A 28 -3.47 15.85 6.77
C GLN A 28 -2.64 14.60 6.49
N LYS A 29 -1.58 14.71 5.68
CA LYS A 29 -0.66 13.59 5.40
C LYS A 29 0.04 13.07 6.66
N ASN A 30 0.24 13.93 7.66
CA ASN A 30 0.78 13.49 8.96
C ASN A 30 -0.14 12.47 9.68
N LYS A 31 -1.43 12.43 9.35
CA LYS A 31 -2.37 11.42 9.88
C LYS A 31 -2.42 10.14 9.02
N LEU A 32 -1.99 10.21 7.77
CA LEU A 32 -1.84 9.03 6.91
C LEU A 32 -0.49 8.34 7.12
N ASN A 33 0.57 9.13 7.34
CA ASN A 33 1.91 8.66 7.64
C ASN A 33 2.02 8.26 9.12
N ASP A 34 1.35 7.16 9.48
CA ASP A 34 1.52 6.56 10.80
C ASP A 34 2.95 6.00 10.93
N ALA A 35 3.53 6.11 12.12
CA ALA A 35 4.83 5.55 12.45
C ALA A 35 4.85 4.01 12.31
N GLU A 36 3.71 3.34 12.49
CA GLU A 36 3.56 1.89 12.26
C GLU A 36 3.55 1.51 10.78
N MET A 37 3.21 2.44 9.88
CA MET A 37 3.19 2.21 8.43
C MET A 37 4.58 2.37 7.80
N ALA A 38 5.58 2.80 8.58
CA ALA A 38 6.96 2.78 8.14
C ALA A 38 7.39 1.35 7.86
N LEU A 39 7.87 1.09 6.65
CA LEU A 39 8.40 -0.21 6.22
C LEU A 39 9.77 -0.49 6.88
N ALA A 40 9.89 -0.36 8.19
CA ALA A 40 11.12 -0.58 8.92
C ALA A 40 10.81 -1.12 10.31
N ASN A 41 11.53 -2.18 10.70
CA ASN A 41 11.39 -2.75 12.03
C ASN A 41 11.72 -1.72 13.11
N ARG A 42 10.98 -1.80 14.22
CA ARG A 42 11.45 -1.19 15.46
C ARG A 42 12.70 -1.89 15.96
N LYS A 43 13.54 -1.16 16.68
CA LYS A 43 14.77 -1.72 17.28
C LYS A 43 14.47 -2.92 18.18
N ALA A 44 13.35 -2.91 18.89
CA ALA A 44 12.91 -3.99 19.77
C ALA A 44 12.52 -5.28 19.00
N GLU A 45 11.93 -5.15 17.82
CA GLU A 45 11.40 -6.27 17.02
C GLU A 45 12.47 -6.99 16.19
N ARG A 46 13.69 -6.44 16.14
CA ARG A 46 14.78 -6.99 15.34
C ARG A 46 15.17 -8.42 15.77
N ASN A 47 15.11 -8.72 17.06
CA ASN A 47 15.47 -10.06 17.56
C ASN A 47 14.42 -11.10 17.14
N GLU A 48 13.15 -10.80 17.36
CA GLU A 48 12.04 -11.67 16.98
C GLU A 48 12.00 -11.92 15.47
N LEU A 49 12.16 -10.87 14.66
CA LEU A 49 12.17 -11.00 13.21
C LEU A 49 13.41 -11.75 12.70
N ASN A 50 14.58 -11.57 13.31
CA ASN A 50 15.74 -12.41 12.98
C ASN A 50 15.45 -13.88 13.28
N PHE A 51 14.83 -14.19 14.42
CA PHE A 51 14.47 -15.55 14.78
C PHE A 51 13.49 -16.18 13.77
N GLN A 52 12.43 -15.46 13.40
CA GLN A 52 11.46 -15.90 12.39
C GLN A 52 12.10 -16.05 11.00
N SER A 53 12.95 -15.11 10.58
CA SER A 53 13.67 -15.21 9.31
C SER A 53 14.63 -16.39 9.28
N TYR A 54 15.41 -16.62 10.35
CA TYR A 54 16.38 -17.72 10.39
C TYR A 54 15.72 -19.09 10.53
N ARG A 55 14.64 -19.21 11.29
CA ARG A 55 14.02 -20.51 11.57
C ARG A 55 12.87 -20.86 10.61
N GLU A 56 12.06 -19.87 10.25
CA GLU A 56 10.82 -20.07 9.48
C GLU A 56 10.95 -19.56 8.04
N GLY A 57 12.09 -18.93 7.69
CA GLY A 57 12.27 -18.32 6.38
C GLY A 57 11.34 -17.13 6.14
N ALA A 58 10.78 -16.55 7.21
CA ALA A 58 9.87 -15.43 7.11
C ALA A 58 10.60 -14.21 6.53
N SER A 59 10.12 -13.70 5.39
CA SER A 59 10.58 -12.45 4.81
C SER A 59 9.38 -11.52 4.70
N GLY A 60 9.35 -10.51 5.56
CA GLY A 60 8.31 -9.47 5.58
C GLY A 60 8.65 -8.30 4.68
N ALA A 61 7.66 -7.44 4.44
CA ALA A 61 7.83 -6.15 3.76
C ALA A 61 8.54 -5.17 4.71
N ASN A 62 9.81 -5.40 4.96
CA ASN A 62 10.63 -4.57 5.84
C ASN A 62 11.77 -4.07 4.94
N ALA A 63 11.99 -2.76 4.82
CA ALA A 63 12.98 -2.12 3.93
C ALA A 63 14.45 -2.42 4.30
N GLY A 64 14.71 -3.49 5.06
CA GLY A 64 16.03 -3.99 5.42
C GLY A 64 16.51 -5.10 4.48
N LYS A 65 17.75 -5.56 4.69
CA LYS A 65 18.40 -6.58 3.83
C LYS A 65 17.72 -7.96 3.85
N THR A 66 16.94 -8.26 4.87
CA THR A 66 16.27 -9.56 5.09
C THR A 66 14.78 -9.54 4.73
N GLY A 67 14.21 -8.37 4.45
CA GLY A 67 12.82 -8.19 4.04
C GLY A 67 12.70 -7.81 2.57
N GLY A 68 11.66 -8.30 1.91
CA GLY A 68 11.37 -8.03 0.50
C GLY A 68 9.97 -7.46 0.33
N GLY A 69 9.86 -6.28 -0.27
CA GLY A 69 8.57 -5.66 -0.57
C GLY A 69 8.73 -4.42 -1.46
N CYS A 70 7.63 -4.01 -2.13
CA CYS A 70 7.58 -2.81 -2.99
C CYS A 70 8.00 -1.52 -2.26
N GLY A 71 7.82 -1.44 -0.93
CA GLY A 71 7.99 -0.18 -0.21
C GLY A 71 7.01 0.91 -0.65
N CYS A 72 5.86 0.50 -1.16
CA CYS A 72 4.75 1.38 -1.46
C CYS A 72 4.23 1.99 -0.14
N ASN A 73 4.54 3.25 0.14
CA ASN A 73 3.90 4.09 1.16
C ASN A 73 3.08 5.17 0.43
#